data_AF-A0A3D0TY46-F1
#
_entry.id   AF-A0A3D0TY46-F1
#
_cell.length_a   1.000
_cell.length_b   1.000
_cell.length_c   1.000
_cell.angle_alpha   90.00
_cell.angle_beta   90.00
_cell.angle_gamma   90.00
#
_symmetry.space_group_name_H-M   'P 1'
#
loop_
_entity.id
_entity.type
_entity.pdbx_description
1 polymer ?
#
loop_
_entity_poly.entity_id
_entity_poly.type
_entity_poly.pdbx_seq_one_letter_code
_entity_poly.pdbx_strand_id
1 'polypeptide(L)'
;MATTTPTPTDERPDTAEPLRIDRHFTRPGEDPYDTLDWETREAKIVNHIDGSVAFSQPDVEFPAGWSATAGNIVAQKYFRGVLGTAGREHSLRQVVDRVVDTITAWGLADGYFGEPGPDGTAAAQAETFAAELRWLLVHQRVAFNSPVWFNIGVPGVPQQASACFILAVDDEMDSILNWYVEEGRIFKGGAGAGVNLSAVRGSQELLAGGGEASGPVSFMRGADSSAGTIRSGGKTRRAAKMVLLDADHPDVEE
;
A
#
# COMPACT_ATOMS: atom_id res chain seq x y z
N MET A 1 -17.40 31.21 5.41
CA MET A 1 -16.90 31.23 4.02
C MET A 1 -16.42 29.82 3.73
N ALA A 2 -17.09 29.10 2.83
CA ALA A 2 -16.71 27.73 2.50
C ALA A 2 -15.38 27.74 1.76
N THR A 3 -14.33 27.22 2.40
CA THR A 3 -13.03 26.96 1.80
C THR A 3 -13.22 25.81 0.82
N THR A 4 -13.30 26.14 -0.46
CA THR A 4 -13.24 25.17 -1.55
C THR A 4 -11.90 24.45 -1.50
N THR A 5 -11.92 23.16 -1.17
CA THR A 5 -10.78 22.26 -1.31
C THR A 5 -10.34 22.29 -2.78
N PRO A 6 -9.05 22.55 -3.08
CA PRO A 6 -8.58 22.53 -4.46
C PRO A 6 -8.75 21.12 -5.03
N THR A 7 -9.50 21.01 -6.12
CA THR A 7 -9.54 19.79 -6.94
C THR A 7 -8.11 19.54 -7.44
N PRO A 8 -7.53 18.35 -7.26
CA PRO A 8 -6.23 18.06 -7.85
C PRO A 8 -6.40 18.14 -9.37
N THR A 9 -5.72 19.09 -9.99
CA THR A 9 -5.62 19.18 -11.44
C THR A 9 -4.84 17.97 -11.90
N ASP A 10 -5.54 17.05 -12.56
CA ASP A 10 -5.03 15.83 -13.21
C ASP A 10 -4.19 16.14 -14.46
N GLU A 11 -3.68 17.37 -14.56
CA GLU A 11 -2.90 17.82 -15.70
C GLU A 11 -1.42 17.78 -15.30
N ARG A 12 -0.68 16.88 -15.95
CA ARG A 12 0.78 16.97 -16.01
C ARG A 12 1.13 18.42 -16.37
N PRO A 13 2.13 19.04 -15.73
CA PRO A 13 2.70 20.25 -16.30
C PRO A 13 3.13 19.91 -17.73
N ASP A 14 2.55 20.63 -18.69
CA ASP A 14 2.59 20.47 -20.15
C ASP A 14 4.01 20.52 -20.78
N THR A 15 5.04 20.38 -19.95
CA THR A 15 6.45 20.68 -20.25
C THR A 15 7.44 19.63 -19.74
N ALA A 16 7.01 18.52 -19.15
CA ALA A 16 7.94 17.47 -18.73
C ALA A 16 8.38 16.62 -19.93
N GLU A 17 9.68 16.62 -20.24
CA GLU A 17 10.23 15.74 -21.27
C GLU A 17 9.94 14.26 -20.96
N PRO A 18 9.64 13.44 -21.99
CA PRO A 18 9.48 12.00 -21.82
C PRO A 18 10.70 11.35 -21.14
N LEU A 19 10.43 10.40 -20.23
CA LEU A 19 11.49 9.60 -19.62
C LEU A 19 12.24 8.82 -20.70
N ARG A 20 13.57 8.91 -20.63
CA ARG A 20 14.49 8.08 -21.41
C ARG A 20 15.20 7.13 -20.45
N ILE A 21 14.91 5.85 -20.61
CA ILE A 21 15.39 4.78 -19.74
C ILE A 21 16.32 3.90 -20.58
N ASP A 22 17.56 3.80 -20.11
CA ASP A 22 18.56 2.90 -20.67
C ASP A 22 18.45 1.52 -20.02
N ARG A 23 18.74 0.47 -20.80
CA ARG A 23 18.86 -0.89 -20.26
C ARG A 23 20.19 -1.04 -19.53
N HIS A 24 20.14 -1.48 -18.29
CA HIS A 24 21.32 -1.70 -17.45
C HIS A 24 21.49 -3.16 -17.08
N PHE A 25 20.40 -3.84 -16.72
CA PHE A 25 20.43 -5.23 -16.27
C PHE A 25 19.83 -6.19 -17.29
N THR A 26 18.99 -5.70 -18.19
CA THR A 26 18.27 -6.51 -19.17
C THR A 26 18.80 -6.31 -20.59
N ARG A 27 18.41 -7.20 -21.50
CA ARG A 27 18.69 -7.08 -22.94
C ARG A 27 17.37 -7.14 -23.73
N PRO A 28 17.29 -6.47 -24.89
CA PRO A 28 16.11 -6.54 -25.75
C PRO A 28 15.78 -7.99 -26.14
N GLY A 29 14.51 -8.38 -26.00
CA GLY A 29 14.03 -9.71 -26.37
C GLY A 29 14.32 -10.84 -25.38
N GLU A 30 15.04 -10.58 -24.28
CA GLU A 30 15.24 -11.53 -23.19
C GLU A 30 14.19 -11.30 -22.09
N ASP A 31 13.61 -12.37 -21.55
CA ASP A 31 12.73 -12.30 -20.39
C ASP A 31 13.59 -12.11 -19.12
N PRO A 32 13.37 -11.03 -18.31
CA PRO A 32 14.10 -10.80 -17.06
C PRO A 32 14.06 -11.97 -16.08
N TYR A 33 13.04 -12.82 -16.15
CA TYR A 33 12.92 -13.95 -15.25
C TYR A 33 13.82 -15.14 -15.64
N ASP A 34 14.31 -15.21 -16.88
CA ASP A 34 15.20 -16.27 -17.37
C ASP A 34 16.64 -16.12 -16.85
N THR A 35 16.94 -15.02 -16.17
CA THR A 35 18.25 -14.80 -15.54
C THR A 35 18.38 -15.46 -14.15
N LEU A 36 17.35 -16.18 -13.70
CA LEU A 36 17.30 -16.89 -12.42
C LEU A 36 16.83 -18.33 -12.64
N ASP A 37 17.31 -19.24 -11.79
CA ASP A 37 16.72 -20.57 -11.67
C ASP A 37 15.47 -20.52 -10.79
N TRP A 38 14.44 -21.28 -11.17
CA TRP A 38 13.15 -21.32 -10.47
C TRP A 38 12.84 -22.70 -9.95
N GLU A 39 12.20 -22.75 -8.79
CA GLU A 39 11.76 -23.99 -8.17
C GLU A 39 10.31 -23.89 -7.72
N THR A 40 9.65 -25.05 -7.72
CA THR A 40 8.32 -25.21 -7.12
C THR A 40 8.46 -25.88 -5.76
N ARG A 41 7.77 -25.34 -4.75
CA ARG A 41 7.82 -25.83 -3.37
C ARG A 41 6.50 -25.63 -2.64
N GLU A 42 6.34 -26.27 -1.48
CA GLU A 42 5.24 -25.96 -0.56
C GLU A 42 5.61 -24.74 0.29
N ALA A 43 4.74 -23.72 0.32
CA ALA A 43 4.83 -22.66 1.31
C ALA A 43 4.05 -23.05 2.56
N LYS A 44 4.74 -23.25 3.69
CA LYS A 44 4.15 -23.76 4.93
C LYS A 44 4.63 -22.98 6.15
N ILE A 45 3.67 -22.49 6.94
CA ILE A 45 3.93 -21.81 8.20
C ILE A 45 3.36 -22.66 9.32
N VAL A 46 4.24 -23.06 10.24
CA VAL A 46 3.91 -23.86 11.41
C VAL A 46 4.06 -22.98 12.65
N ASN A 47 3.10 -23.07 13.57
CA ASN A 47 3.20 -22.44 14.87
C ASN A 47 4.26 -23.16 15.70
N HIS A 48 5.29 -22.43 16.13
CA HIS A 48 6.40 -22.98 16.90
C HIS A 48 6.00 -23.40 18.32
N ILE A 49 4.85 -22.93 18.83
CA ILE A 49 4.39 -23.23 20.19
C ILE A 49 3.69 -24.60 20.26
N ASP A 50 2.77 -24.87 19.33
CA ASP A 50 1.90 -26.05 19.37
C ASP A 50 2.07 -27.00 18.16
N GLY A 51 2.93 -26.65 17.20
CA GLY A 51 3.17 -27.44 15.99
C GLY A 51 2.03 -27.41 14.97
N SER A 52 0.98 -26.62 15.19
CA SER A 52 -0.15 -26.51 14.26
C SER A 52 0.24 -25.79 12.97
N VAL A 53 -0.40 -26.17 11.85
CA VAL A 53 -0.16 -25.53 10.55
C VAL A 53 -1.05 -24.28 10.45
N ALA A 54 -0.43 -23.11 10.51
CA ALA A 54 -1.13 -21.83 10.39
C ALA A 54 -1.43 -21.44 8.93
N PHE A 55 -0.61 -21.92 7.99
CA PHE A 55 -0.80 -21.71 6.55
C PHE A 55 -0.07 -22.81 5.77
N SER A 56 -0.68 -23.31 4.71
CA SER A 56 -0.02 -24.14 3.71
C SER A 56 -0.59 -23.81 2.33
N GLN A 57 0.29 -23.69 1.34
CA GLN A 57 -0.07 -23.63 -0.07
C GLN A 57 0.97 -24.46 -0.85
N PRO A 58 0.56 -25.60 -1.46
CA PRO A 58 1.45 -26.39 -2.30
C PRO A 58 1.73 -25.68 -3.62
N ASP A 59 2.71 -26.19 -4.36
CA ASP A 59 3.00 -25.84 -5.74
C ASP A 59 3.20 -24.34 -5.99
N VAL A 60 3.91 -23.67 -5.07
CA VAL A 60 4.29 -22.27 -5.24
C VAL A 60 5.67 -22.11 -5.85
N GLU A 61 5.79 -21.19 -6.79
CA GLU A 61 6.98 -20.99 -7.61
C GLU A 61 7.75 -19.73 -7.18
N PHE A 62 9.05 -19.89 -6.93
CA PHE A 62 9.97 -18.84 -6.52
C PHE A 62 11.37 -19.06 -7.13
N PRO A 63 12.23 -18.02 -7.19
CA PRO A 63 13.63 -18.22 -7.53
C PRO A 63 14.30 -19.15 -6.51
N ALA A 64 15.14 -20.09 -6.96
CA ALA A 64 15.77 -21.11 -6.12
C ALA A 64 16.63 -20.51 -4.99
N GLY A 65 17.18 -19.30 -5.18
CA GLY A 65 17.94 -18.58 -4.15
C GLY A 65 17.09 -17.98 -3.01
N TRP A 66 15.76 -17.95 -3.14
CA TRP A 66 14.89 -17.37 -2.10
C TRP A 66 14.79 -18.28 -0.89
N SER A 67 14.98 -17.71 0.31
CA SER A 67 14.76 -18.46 1.55
C SER A 67 13.31 -18.98 1.65
N ALA A 68 13.13 -20.14 2.29
CA ALA A 68 11.82 -20.71 2.56
C ALA A 68 10.92 -19.72 3.34
N THR A 69 11.49 -18.99 4.30
CA THR A 69 10.77 -17.96 5.06
C THR A 69 10.23 -16.85 4.16
N ALA A 70 11.01 -16.36 3.20
CA ALA A 70 10.56 -15.34 2.26
C ALA A 70 9.43 -15.85 1.37
N GLY A 71 9.58 -17.06 0.81
CA GLY A 71 8.53 -17.72 0.02
C GLY A 71 7.22 -17.91 0.81
N ASN A 72 7.32 -18.37 2.05
CA ASN A 72 6.19 -18.54 2.97
C ASN A 72 5.44 -17.23 3.21
N ILE A 73 6.17 -16.14 3.48
CA ILE A 73 5.59 -14.82 3.75
C ILE A 73 4.91 -14.27 2.49
N VAL A 74 5.56 -14.38 1.32
CA VAL A 74 4.96 -13.95 0.05
C VAL A 74 3.69 -14.71 -0.25
N ALA A 75 3.74 -16.04 -0.18
CA ALA A 75 2.57 -16.87 -0.41
C ALA A 75 1.43 -16.53 0.55
N GLN A 76 1.69 -16.40 1.85
CA GLN A 76 0.63 -16.12 2.82
C GLN A 76 0.01 -14.73 2.64
N LYS A 77 0.85 -13.70 2.50
CA LYS A 77 0.41 -12.30 2.65
C LYS A 77 0.18 -11.59 1.33
N TYR A 78 0.94 -11.93 0.29
CA TYR A 78 1.03 -11.13 -0.93
C TYR A 78 0.38 -11.80 -2.14
N PHE A 79 0.33 -13.14 -2.20
CA PHE A 79 -0.48 -13.82 -3.20
C PHE A 79 -1.97 -13.46 -3.04
N ARG A 80 -2.60 -13.12 -4.15
CA ARG A 80 -4.02 -12.78 -4.30
C ARG A 80 -4.83 -13.96 -4.82
N GLY A 81 -6.15 -13.83 -4.71
CA GLY A 81 -7.09 -14.93 -4.90
C GLY A 81 -7.31 -15.78 -3.65
N VAL A 82 -8.37 -16.58 -3.69
CA VAL A 82 -8.82 -17.45 -2.59
C VAL A 82 -8.02 -18.76 -2.62
N LEU A 83 -7.45 -19.15 -1.48
CA LEU A 83 -6.71 -20.42 -1.37
C LEU A 83 -7.56 -21.61 -1.85
N GLY A 84 -6.94 -22.52 -2.60
CA GLY A 84 -7.60 -23.70 -3.17
C GLY A 84 -8.45 -23.42 -4.42
N THR A 85 -8.52 -22.18 -4.90
CA THR A 85 -9.19 -21.84 -6.17
C THR A 85 -8.18 -21.60 -7.28
N ALA A 86 -8.61 -21.77 -8.54
CA ALA A 86 -7.77 -21.51 -9.71
C ALA A 86 -7.33 -20.03 -9.82
N GLY A 87 -8.08 -19.11 -9.21
CA GLY A 87 -7.74 -17.68 -9.18
C GLY A 87 -6.66 -17.32 -8.16
N ARG A 88 -6.08 -18.30 -7.45
CA ARG A 88 -5.02 -18.09 -6.48
C ARG A 88 -3.68 -17.93 -7.19
N GLU A 89 -3.01 -16.80 -6.94
CA GLU A 89 -1.61 -16.62 -7.32
C GLU A 89 -0.76 -17.70 -6.63
N HIS A 90 0.15 -18.28 -7.39
CA HIS A 90 1.05 -19.35 -6.98
C HIS A 90 2.50 -19.11 -7.41
N SER A 91 2.79 -18.10 -8.24
CA SER A 91 4.16 -17.74 -8.62
C SER A 91 4.50 -16.31 -8.23
N LEU A 92 5.75 -16.07 -7.80
CA LEU A 92 6.26 -14.71 -7.63
C LEU A 92 6.16 -13.89 -8.94
N ARG A 93 6.29 -14.55 -10.11
CA ARG A 93 6.14 -13.90 -11.43
C ARG A 93 4.80 -13.20 -11.56
N GLN A 94 3.71 -13.88 -11.16
CA GLN A 94 2.36 -13.33 -11.23
C GLN A 94 2.20 -12.06 -10.38
N VAL A 95 2.80 -12.03 -9.18
CA VAL A 95 2.78 -10.86 -8.30
C VAL A 95 3.55 -9.69 -8.91
N VAL A 96 4.74 -9.98 -9.44
CA VAL A 96 5.61 -8.98 -10.05
C VAL A 96 4.96 -8.44 -11.32
N ASP A 97 4.50 -9.30 -12.24
CA ASP A 97 3.82 -8.91 -13.47
C ASP A 97 2.61 -8.04 -13.18
N ARG A 98 1.72 -8.46 -12.27
CA ARG A 98 0.53 -7.68 -11.90
C ARG A 98 0.89 -6.24 -11.51
N VAL A 99 1.92 -6.06 -10.68
CA VAL A 99 2.33 -4.73 -10.23
C VAL A 99 3.03 -3.97 -11.34
N VAL A 100 4.02 -4.58 -12.01
CA VAL A 100 4.84 -3.93 -13.03
C VAL A 100 4.01 -3.55 -14.24
N ASP A 101 3.14 -4.43 -14.73
CA ASP A 101 2.28 -4.16 -15.89
C ASP A 101 1.30 -3.04 -15.59
N THR A 102 0.73 -3.01 -14.38
CA THR A 102 -0.20 -1.94 -13.98
C THR A 102 0.52 -0.59 -13.94
N ILE A 103 1.70 -0.52 -13.29
CA ILE A 103 2.48 0.72 -13.21
C ILE A 103 2.96 1.16 -14.60
N THR A 104 3.38 0.22 -15.45
CA THR A 104 3.82 0.50 -16.82
C THR A 104 2.66 1.03 -17.67
N ALA A 105 1.47 0.42 -17.55
CA ALA A 105 0.27 0.87 -18.25
C ALA A 105 -0.14 2.29 -17.84
N TRP A 106 -0.08 2.62 -16.53
CA TRP A 106 -0.28 3.98 -16.05
C TRP A 106 0.77 4.93 -16.60
N GLY A 107 2.06 4.56 -16.55
CA GLY A 107 3.13 5.37 -17.12
C GLY A 107 2.93 5.66 -18.62
N LEU A 108 2.39 4.71 -19.38
CA LEU A 108 2.07 4.91 -20.79
C LEU A 108 0.85 5.81 -20.98
N ALA A 109 -0.23 5.59 -20.23
CA ALA A 109 -1.45 6.39 -20.30
C ALA A 109 -1.20 7.86 -19.89
N ASP A 110 -0.38 8.04 -18.87
CA ASP A 110 0.04 9.33 -18.34
C ASP A 110 1.22 9.90 -19.16
N GLY A 111 1.60 9.30 -20.29
CA GLY A 111 2.61 9.77 -21.24
C GLY A 111 4.03 9.94 -20.68
N TYR A 112 4.40 9.26 -19.59
CA TYR A 112 5.76 9.27 -19.03
C TYR A 112 6.79 8.74 -20.03
N PHE A 113 6.41 7.83 -20.91
CA PHE A 113 7.28 7.25 -21.93
C PHE A 113 7.26 8.02 -23.27
N GLY A 114 6.54 9.15 -23.30
CA GLY A 114 6.26 9.93 -24.51
C GLY A 114 4.91 9.58 -25.13
N GLU A 115 4.53 10.34 -26.14
CA GLU A 115 3.26 10.14 -26.84
C GLU A 115 3.26 8.81 -27.63
N PRO A 116 2.21 7.99 -27.51
CA PRO A 116 2.05 6.81 -28.36
C PRO A 116 2.01 7.21 -29.84
N GLY A 117 2.93 6.64 -30.62
CA GLY A 117 3.11 6.99 -32.03
C GLY A 117 3.46 5.79 -32.90
N PRO A 118 3.36 5.95 -34.24
CA PRO A 118 3.66 4.89 -35.19
C PRO A 118 5.14 4.48 -35.22
N ASP A 119 6.02 5.29 -34.64
CA ASP A 119 7.45 5.00 -34.49
C ASP A 119 7.75 4.00 -33.36
N GLY A 120 6.76 3.71 -32.48
CA GLY A 120 6.87 2.75 -31.40
C GLY A 120 7.79 3.20 -30.25
N THR A 121 8.22 4.46 -30.22
CA THR A 121 9.21 4.95 -29.24
C THR A 121 8.69 4.81 -27.80
N ALA A 122 7.46 5.25 -27.55
CA ALA A 122 6.85 5.14 -26.22
C ALA A 122 6.68 3.68 -25.77
N ALA A 123 6.29 2.79 -26.69
CA ALA A 123 6.16 1.36 -26.41
C ALA A 123 7.52 0.73 -26.05
N ALA A 124 8.58 1.06 -26.78
CA ALA A 124 9.93 0.56 -26.50
C ALA A 124 10.48 1.06 -25.15
N GLN A 125 10.16 2.29 -24.76
CA GLN A 125 10.50 2.85 -23.45
C GLN A 125 9.72 2.18 -22.32
N ALA A 126 8.42 1.96 -22.51
CA ALA A 126 7.57 1.24 -21.56
C ALA A 126 8.05 -0.21 -21.36
N GLU A 127 8.39 -0.91 -22.45
CA GLU A 127 8.95 -2.26 -22.40
C GLU A 127 10.28 -2.29 -21.63
N THR A 128 11.16 -1.31 -21.91
CA THR A 128 12.45 -1.18 -21.23
C THR A 128 12.27 -0.95 -19.72
N PHE A 129 11.37 -0.03 -19.33
CA PHE A 129 11.01 0.19 -17.94
C PHE A 129 10.51 -1.09 -17.26
N ALA A 130 9.57 -1.79 -17.90
CA ALA A 130 8.95 -2.98 -17.35
C ALA A 130 9.97 -4.12 -17.18
N ALA A 131 10.86 -4.29 -18.15
CA ALA A 131 11.92 -5.30 -18.10
C ALA A 131 12.91 -5.03 -16.97
N GLU A 132 13.44 -3.81 -16.87
CA GLU A 132 14.38 -3.41 -15.81
C GLU A 132 13.73 -3.52 -14.43
N LEU A 133 12.48 -3.08 -14.27
CA LEU A 133 11.79 -3.16 -12.99
C LEU A 133 11.52 -4.61 -12.57
N ARG A 134 11.09 -5.49 -13.48
CA ARG A 134 10.98 -6.94 -13.21
C ARG A 134 12.29 -7.51 -12.71
N TRP A 135 13.38 -7.23 -13.43
CA TRP A 135 14.71 -7.70 -13.07
C TRP A 135 15.10 -7.23 -11.67
N LEU A 136 14.96 -5.94 -11.37
CA LEU A 136 15.29 -5.36 -10.07
C LEU A 136 14.51 -6.02 -8.92
N LEU A 137 13.22 -6.31 -9.14
CA LEU A 137 12.35 -6.92 -8.14
C LEU A 137 12.72 -8.39 -7.88
N VAL A 138 12.94 -9.19 -8.92
CA VAL A 138 13.20 -10.64 -8.76
C VAL A 138 14.61 -10.91 -8.22
N HIS A 139 15.57 -10.02 -8.50
CA HIS A 139 16.92 -10.05 -7.92
C HIS A 139 17.00 -9.34 -6.55
N GLN A 140 15.86 -8.93 -5.98
CA GLN A 140 15.76 -8.28 -4.67
C GLN A 140 16.65 -7.03 -4.53
N ARG A 141 16.84 -6.27 -5.61
CA ARG A 141 17.59 -5.00 -5.62
C ARG A 141 16.76 -3.83 -5.12
N VAL A 142 15.45 -3.91 -5.29
CA VAL A 142 14.46 -2.96 -4.78
C VAL A 142 13.22 -3.73 -4.32
N ALA A 143 12.40 -3.10 -3.48
CA ALA A 143 11.10 -3.63 -3.10
C ALA A 143 10.12 -2.48 -2.87
N PHE A 144 8.88 -2.65 -3.31
CA PHE A 144 7.83 -1.72 -2.93
C PHE A 144 7.37 -1.91 -1.49
N ASN A 145 6.75 -0.88 -0.93
CA ASN A 145 6.01 -0.99 0.32
C ASN A 145 4.82 -1.98 0.16
N SER A 146 4.30 -2.50 1.27
CA SER A 146 3.29 -3.58 1.23
C SER A 146 1.99 -3.23 0.50
N PRO A 147 1.36 -2.05 0.66
CA PRO A 147 0.18 -1.63 -0.12
C PRO A 147 0.31 -1.78 -1.63
N VAL A 148 1.48 -1.53 -2.21
CA VAL A 148 1.70 -1.72 -3.65
C VAL A 148 1.44 -3.19 -4.03
N TRP A 149 2.11 -4.11 -3.35
CA TRP A 149 1.95 -5.56 -3.58
C TRP A 149 0.53 -6.04 -3.31
N PHE A 150 -0.13 -5.45 -2.32
CA PHE A 150 -1.50 -5.77 -1.95
C PHE A 150 -2.49 -5.33 -3.02
N ASN A 151 -2.39 -4.13 -3.55
CA ASN A 151 -3.54 -3.48 -4.16
C ASN A 151 -3.40 -3.30 -5.68
N ILE A 152 -2.19 -3.04 -6.14
CA ILE A 152 -1.95 -2.55 -7.49
C ILE A 152 -2.19 -3.66 -8.50
N GLY A 153 -3.07 -3.43 -9.47
CA GLY A 153 -3.47 -4.42 -10.47
C GLY A 153 -4.44 -5.49 -9.98
N VAL A 154 -4.96 -5.39 -8.74
CA VAL A 154 -5.95 -6.34 -8.22
C VAL A 154 -7.37 -5.88 -8.58
N PRO A 155 -8.16 -6.68 -9.31
CA PRO A 155 -9.52 -6.30 -9.70
C PRO A 155 -10.44 -6.04 -8.50
N GLY A 156 -11.23 -4.97 -8.56
CA GLY A 156 -12.22 -4.62 -7.52
C GLY A 156 -11.63 -4.15 -6.19
N VAL A 157 -10.31 -3.93 -6.12
CA VAL A 157 -9.61 -3.41 -4.93
C VAL A 157 -9.18 -1.97 -5.20
N PRO A 158 -9.32 -1.04 -4.22
CA PRO A 158 -8.78 0.31 -4.35
C PRO A 158 -7.28 0.29 -4.65
N GLN A 159 -6.83 1.05 -5.64
CA GLN A 159 -5.44 1.09 -6.09
C GLN A 159 -4.54 1.95 -5.18
N GLN A 160 -4.58 1.68 -3.86
CA GLN A 160 -3.82 2.44 -2.85
C GLN A 160 -2.36 1.95 -2.81
N ALA A 161 -1.43 2.76 -3.35
CA ALA A 161 0.00 2.47 -3.37
C ALA A 161 0.76 2.97 -2.12
N SER A 162 0.21 3.95 -1.41
CA SER A 162 0.88 4.60 -0.27
C SER A 162 0.66 3.84 1.03
N ALA A 163 1.70 3.75 1.86
CA ALA A 163 1.65 3.10 3.17
C ALA A 163 1.45 4.06 4.34
N CYS A 164 1.71 5.35 4.15
CA CYS A 164 1.71 6.35 5.20
C CYS A 164 0.83 7.54 4.79
N PHE A 165 -0.06 7.95 5.69
CA PHE A 165 -0.92 9.11 5.54
C PHE A 165 -0.82 9.99 6.78
N ILE A 166 -0.94 11.30 6.60
CA ILE A 166 -1.06 12.27 7.69
C ILE A 166 -2.42 12.95 7.53
N LEU A 167 -3.20 12.94 8.60
CA LEU A 167 -4.52 13.53 8.69
C LEU A 167 -4.47 14.76 9.58
N ALA A 168 -5.45 15.65 9.40
CA ALA A 168 -5.67 16.82 10.23
C ALA A 168 -7.08 16.76 10.79
N VAL A 169 -7.26 17.29 12.00
CA VAL A 169 -8.53 17.35 12.69
C VAL A 169 -8.71 18.75 13.22
N ASP A 170 -9.87 19.33 12.94
CA ASP A 170 -10.32 20.59 13.53
C ASP A 170 -11.12 20.32 14.80
N ASP A 171 -11.23 21.32 15.67
CA ASP A 171 -12.00 21.26 16.92
C ASP A 171 -13.52 21.37 16.70
N GLU A 172 -14.04 20.54 15.81
CA GLU A 172 -15.44 20.46 15.41
C GLU A 172 -15.84 18.98 15.32
N MET A 173 -17.03 18.64 15.83
CA MET A 173 -17.47 17.24 15.90
C MET A 173 -17.47 16.55 14.54
N ASP A 174 -17.87 17.25 13.47
CA ASP A 174 -17.87 16.70 12.13
C ASP A 174 -16.45 16.38 11.63
N SER A 175 -15.46 17.20 11.97
CA SER A 175 -14.05 16.97 11.61
C SER A 175 -13.47 15.77 12.37
N ILE A 176 -13.76 15.67 13.67
CA ILE A 176 -13.36 14.56 14.54
C ILE A 176 -13.97 13.23 14.06
N LEU A 177 -15.25 13.20 13.72
CA LEU A 177 -15.91 11.98 13.23
C LEU A 177 -15.47 11.63 11.81
N ASN A 178 -15.23 12.62 10.94
CA ASN A 178 -14.70 12.37 9.60
C ASN A 178 -13.30 11.74 9.65
N TRP A 179 -12.46 12.11 10.62
CA TRP A 179 -11.18 11.45 10.85
C TRP A 179 -11.31 9.92 11.03
N TYR A 180 -12.32 9.45 11.76
CA TYR A 180 -12.55 8.00 11.93
C TYR A 180 -12.92 7.33 10.60
N VAL A 181 -13.70 8.03 9.76
CA VAL A 181 -14.11 7.56 8.44
C VAL A 181 -12.91 7.44 7.51
N GLU A 182 -12.07 8.48 7.46
CA GLU A 182 -10.87 8.53 6.61
C GLU A 182 -9.87 7.46 7.01
N GLU A 183 -9.57 7.32 8.30
CA GLU A 183 -8.70 6.27 8.80
C GLU A 183 -9.24 4.88 8.47
N GLY A 184 -10.54 4.66 8.65
CA GLY A 184 -11.13 3.36 8.33
C GLY A 184 -10.91 2.97 6.87
N ARG A 185 -10.99 3.93 5.95
CA ARG A 185 -10.70 3.72 4.51
C ARG A 185 -9.21 3.46 4.27
N ILE A 186 -8.32 4.26 4.87
CA ILE A 186 -6.85 4.10 4.78
C ILE A 186 -6.42 2.71 5.28
N PHE A 187 -6.95 2.30 6.44
CA PHE A 187 -6.66 1.01 7.06
C PHE A 187 -7.18 -0.14 6.20
N LYS A 188 -8.40 -0.04 5.68
CA LYS A 188 -8.95 -1.03 4.74
C LYS A 188 -8.02 -1.23 3.54
N GLY A 189 -7.40 -0.16 3.05
CA GLY A 189 -6.40 -0.19 1.97
C GLY A 189 -5.01 -0.73 2.36
N GLY A 190 -4.74 -1.09 3.61
CA GLY A 190 -3.46 -1.68 4.01
C GLY A 190 -2.42 -0.69 4.56
N ALA A 191 -2.76 0.59 4.70
CA ALA A 191 -1.86 1.66 5.13
C ALA A 191 -2.07 2.07 6.60
N GLY A 192 -1.14 2.86 7.12
CA GLY A 192 -1.25 3.51 8.43
C GLY A 192 -1.50 5.01 8.31
N ALA A 193 -1.98 5.62 9.39
CA ALA A 193 -2.30 7.04 9.46
C ALA A 193 -1.71 7.70 10.73
N GLY A 194 -1.22 8.92 10.59
CA GLY A 194 -0.81 9.79 11.69
C GLY A 194 -1.75 10.99 11.79
N VAL A 195 -2.00 11.48 13.00
CA VAL A 195 -2.77 12.72 13.23
C VAL A 195 -2.21 13.45 14.44
N ASN A 196 -2.25 14.79 14.41
CA ASN A 196 -2.01 15.62 15.58
C ASN A 196 -3.36 16.13 16.10
N LEU A 197 -3.68 15.86 17.37
CA LEU A 197 -4.95 16.26 18.00
C LEU A 197 -4.82 17.52 18.87
N SER A 198 -3.67 18.20 18.87
CA SER A 198 -3.45 19.42 19.67
C SER A 198 -4.37 20.58 19.34
N ALA A 199 -5.07 20.52 18.20
CA ALA A 199 -6.09 21.50 17.84
C ALA A 199 -7.42 21.28 18.60
N VAL A 200 -7.71 20.05 19.04
CA VAL A 200 -8.95 19.70 19.76
C VAL A 200 -8.85 20.22 21.18
N ARG A 201 -9.89 20.91 21.66
CA ARG A 201 -9.90 21.51 22.99
C ARG A 201 -9.76 20.47 24.11
N GLY A 202 -9.17 20.89 25.23
CA GLY A 202 -8.96 20.07 26.41
C GLY A 202 -10.24 19.70 27.15
N SER A 203 -10.15 18.63 27.96
CA SER A 203 -11.25 18.02 28.71
C SER A 203 -11.96 18.93 29.72
N GLN A 204 -11.32 20.02 30.15
CA GLN A 204 -11.90 20.99 31.09
C GLN A 204 -12.42 22.26 30.41
N GLU A 205 -12.35 22.34 29.08
CA GLU A 205 -12.80 23.50 28.33
C GLU A 205 -14.32 23.47 28.10
N LEU A 206 -14.94 24.65 28.13
CA LEU A 206 -16.40 24.78 28.03
C LEU A 206 -16.90 24.62 26.59
N LEU A 207 -18.05 23.97 26.45
CA LEU A 207 -18.80 23.88 25.20
C LEU A 207 -19.82 25.01 25.09
N ALA A 208 -20.10 25.46 23.85
CA ALA A 208 -21.07 26.51 23.59
C ALA A 208 -22.50 26.15 24.06
N GLY A 209 -22.84 24.86 24.04
CA GLY A 209 -24.13 24.33 24.51
C GLY A 209 -24.21 24.12 26.04
N GLY A 210 -23.14 24.42 26.78
CA GLY A 210 -22.99 24.10 28.20
C GLY A 210 -22.33 22.74 28.43
N GLY A 211 -21.70 22.60 29.60
CA GLY A 211 -20.87 21.43 29.95
C GLY A 211 -19.41 21.59 29.52
N GLU A 212 -18.63 20.57 29.83
CA GLU A 212 -17.20 20.47 29.53
C GLU A 212 -16.96 19.54 28.33
N ALA A 213 -15.88 19.77 27.60
CA ALA A 213 -15.49 18.93 26.48
C ALA A 213 -14.97 17.56 26.95
N SER A 214 -14.96 16.57 26.05
CA SER A 214 -14.41 15.26 26.40
C SER A 214 -12.88 15.18 26.33
N GLY A 215 -12.23 16.18 25.72
CA GLY A 215 -10.78 16.20 25.45
C GLY A 215 -10.35 15.26 24.31
N PRO A 216 -9.18 15.49 23.70
CA PRO A 216 -8.64 14.64 22.64
C PRO A 216 -8.44 13.19 23.06
N VAL A 217 -8.01 12.90 24.31
CA VAL A 217 -7.73 11.53 24.78
C VAL A 217 -8.99 10.64 24.74
N SER A 218 -10.16 11.18 25.05
CA SER A 218 -11.43 10.46 24.92
C SER A 218 -11.71 10.05 23.47
N PHE A 219 -11.48 10.94 22.51
CA PHE A 219 -11.61 10.62 21.09
C PHE A 219 -10.53 9.63 20.64
N MET A 220 -9.30 9.69 21.16
CA MET A 220 -8.26 8.69 20.89
C MET A 220 -8.73 7.27 21.27
N ARG A 221 -9.35 7.10 22.44
CA ARG A 221 -9.91 5.80 22.88
C ARG A 221 -11.01 5.28 21.94
N GLY A 222 -11.85 6.20 21.44
CA GLY A 222 -12.87 5.89 20.43
C GLY A 222 -12.27 5.46 19.09
N ALA A 223 -11.29 6.20 18.59
CA ALA A 223 -10.56 5.89 17.36
C ALA A 223 -9.81 4.55 17.45
N ASP A 224 -9.16 4.26 18.58
CA ASP A 224 -8.47 2.98 18.82
C ASP A 224 -9.45 1.80 18.76
N SER A 225 -10.61 1.94 19.41
CA SER A 225 -11.68 0.94 19.35
C SER A 225 -12.16 0.70 17.91
N SER A 226 -12.35 1.77 17.14
CA SER A 226 -12.69 1.68 15.71
C SER A 226 -11.60 0.94 14.93
N ALA A 227 -10.35 1.34 15.06
CA ALA A 227 -9.20 0.74 14.38
C ALA A 227 -9.06 -0.76 14.68
N GLY A 228 -9.31 -1.18 15.94
CA GLY A 228 -9.25 -2.59 16.37
C GLY A 228 -10.25 -3.51 15.65
N THR A 229 -11.36 -2.97 15.15
CA THR A 229 -12.36 -3.72 14.38
C THR A 229 -11.95 -3.95 12.92
N ILE A 230 -11.07 -3.10 12.38
CA ILE A 230 -10.72 -3.09 10.96
C ILE A 230 -9.53 -4.03 10.69
N ARG A 231 -9.71 -4.96 9.76
CA ARG A 231 -8.63 -5.80 9.24
C ARG A 231 -8.01 -5.14 8.02
N SER A 232 -6.73 -4.80 8.12
CA SER A 232 -6.04 -3.98 7.13
C SER A 232 -5.71 -4.77 5.86
N GLY A 233 -6.04 -4.23 4.68
CA GLY A 233 -5.76 -4.86 3.37
C GLY A 233 -6.56 -6.14 3.08
N GLY A 234 -7.64 -6.41 3.84
CA GLY A 234 -8.42 -7.65 3.74
C GLY A 234 -7.64 -8.91 4.16
N LYS A 235 -6.56 -8.76 4.93
CA LYS A 235 -5.68 -9.82 5.42
C LYS A 235 -5.52 -9.72 6.94
N THR A 236 -4.65 -10.55 7.53
CA THR A 236 -4.41 -10.63 8.99
C THR A 236 -3.64 -9.44 9.59
N ARG A 237 -3.40 -8.36 8.82
CA ARG A 237 -2.70 -7.17 9.32
C ARG A 237 -3.64 -6.30 10.15
N ARG A 238 -3.17 -5.80 11.30
CA ARG A 238 -3.91 -4.83 12.12
C ARG A 238 -3.70 -3.42 11.58
N ALA A 239 -4.68 -2.55 11.82
CA ALA A 239 -4.51 -1.12 11.62
C ALA A 239 -3.32 -0.59 12.43
N ALA A 240 -2.62 0.40 11.89
CA ALA A 240 -1.51 1.06 12.56
C ALA A 240 -1.77 2.56 12.54
N LYS A 241 -1.69 3.19 13.70
CA LYS A 241 -1.91 4.63 13.85
C LYS A 241 -0.84 5.28 14.71
N MET A 242 -0.56 6.54 14.41
CA MET A 242 0.15 7.45 15.29
C MET A 242 -0.81 8.57 15.69
N VAL A 243 -0.87 8.91 16.97
CA VAL A 243 -1.58 10.10 17.44
C VAL A 243 -0.58 10.93 18.23
N LEU A 244 -0.53 12.22 17.91
CA LEU A 244 0.32 13.19 18.58
C LEU A 244 -0.54 14.14 19.40
N LEU A 245 0.06 14.59 20.50
CA LEU A 245 -0.41 15.70 21.32
C LEU A 245 0.82 16.52 21.69
N ASP A 246 0.71 17.84 21.55
CA ASP A 246 1.80 18.78 21.78
C ASP A 246 2.05 18.87 23.28
N ALA A 247 3.31 19.11 23.66
CA ALA A 247 3.73 19.03 25.06
C ALA A 247 3.11 20.11 25.98
N ASP A 248 2.54 21.16 25.40
CA ASP A 248 1.85 22.25 26.06
C ASP A 248 0.32 22.12 26.04
N HIS A 249 -0.21 21.04 25.47
CA HIS A 249 -1.64 20.77 25.48
C HIS A 249 -2.12 20.51 26.93
N PRO A 250 -3.26 21.08 27.37
CA PRO A 250 -3.73 20.95 28.75
C PRO A 250 -3.95 19.50 29.21
N ASP A 251 -4.32 18.60 28.29
CA ASP A 251 -4.52 17.18 28.57
C ASP A 251 -3.25 16.31 28.37
N VAL A 252 -2.04 16.87 28.27
CA VAL A 252 -0.80 16.08 28.02
C VAL A 252 -0.47 15.09 29.14
N GLU A 253 -0.93 15.34 30.36
CA GLU A 253 -0.67 14.48 31.53
C GLU A 253 -1.73 13.37 31.74
N GLU A 254 -2.82 13.35 30.94
CA GLU A 254 -3.87 12.30 30.99
C GLU A 254 -3.43 10.99 30.30
#